data_AF-A0A9D0IEK9-F1
#
_entry.id   AF-A0A9D0IEK9-F1
#
_cell.length_a   1.000
_cell.length_b   1.000
_cell.length_c   1.000
_cell.angle_alpha   90.00
_cell.angle_beta   90.00
_cell.angle_gamma   90.00
#
_symmetry.space_group_name_H-M   'P 1'
#
loop_
_entity.id
_entity.type
_entity.pdbx_description
1 polymer ?
#
loop_
_entity_poly.entity_id
_entity_poly.type
_entity_poly.pdbx_seq_one_letter_code
_entity_poly.pdbx_strand_id
1 'polypeptide(L)'
;MNTREILSSGRQQLVQTATIFTGRMFAAILGFIVSLLVARLLGPVDFGLFSLFLTLLIVGANVLGEGFTPAIVHFYNRYAPQSISRANAVLSSALAWRLLLSVPVGIAGWAAGNWIAEAGFSEPAYGLPIGMGFMGACGAALWGITLAGLQATESFSLYAVVTPLINVLRLVSVALLIGIGQFTLSAVLG
;
A
#
# COMPACT_ATOMS: atom_id res chain seq x y z
N MET A 1 11.02 -14.32 -36.66
CA MET A 1 10.70 -13.08 -35.92
C MET A 1 11.34 -11.93 -36.67
N ASN A 2 10.54 -11.03 -37.24
CA ASN A 2 10.99 -10.00 -38.18
C ASN A 2 11.51 -8.76 -37.41
N THR A 3 12.52 -8.05 -37.88
CA THR A 3 13.13 -6.90 -37.18
C THR A 3 12.10 -5.82 -36.82
N ARG A 4 11.03 -5.69 -37.62
CA ARG A 4 9.90 -4.80 -37.34
C ARG A 4 9.07 -5.22 -36.12
N GLU A 5 8.89 -6.52 -35.88
CA GLU A 5 8.17 -7.03 -34.70
C GLU A 5 8.93 -6.75 -33.39
N ILE A 6 10.27 -6.86 -33.44
CA ILE A 6 11.15 -6.55 -32.30
C ILE A 6 11.09 -5.06 -31.94
N LEU A 7 11.09 -4.19 -32.97
CA LEU A 7 11.00 -2.74 -32.76
C LEU A 7 9.62 -2.31 -32.23
N SER A 8 8.53 -2.93 -32.70
CA SER A 8 7.19 -2.64 -32.19
C SER A 8 6.97 -3.11 -30.75
N SER A 9 7.49 -4.29 -30.39
CA SER A 9 7.34 -4.84 -29.04
C SER A 9 8.18 -4.03 -28.02
N GLY A 10 9.39 -3.62 -28.39
CA GLY A 10 10.23 -2.76 -27.54
C GLY A 10 9.58 -1.40 -27.26
N ARG A 11 8.98 -0.77 -28.28
CA ARG A 11 8.25 0.50 -28.09
C ARG A 11 7.05 0.34 -27.15
N GLN A 12 6.30 -0.75 -27.29
CA GLN A 12 5.12 -1.01 -26.45
C GLN A 12 5.51 -1.23 -24.98
N GLN A 13 6.58 -1.98 -24.72
CA GLN A 13 7.12 -2.16 -23.37
C GLN A 13 7.58 -0.83 -22.75
N LEU A 14 8.29 0.01 -23.51
CA LEU A 14 8.70 1.34 -23.04
C LEU A 14 7.52 2.22 -22.63
N VAL A 15 6.44 2.23 -23.43
CA VAL A 15 5.24 3.00 -23.11
C VAL A 15 4.55 2.47 -21.85
N GLN A 16 4.47 1.15 -21.67
CA GLN A 16 3.89 0.54 -20.47
C GLN A 16 4.73 0.86 -19.22
N THR A 17 6.05 0.73 -19.30
CA THR A 17 6.96 1.08 -18.20
C THR A 17 6.85 2.56 -17.85
N ALA A 18 6.83 3.45 -18.86
CA ALA A 18 6.65 4.88 -18.63
C ALA A 18 5.31 5.18 -17.94
N THR A 19 4.22 4.53 -18.36
CA THR A 19 2.89 4.71 -17.77
C THR A 19 2.86 4.31 -16.29
N ILE A 20 3.41 3.13 -15.95
CA ILE A 20 3.53 2.67 -14.56
C ILE A 20 4.41 3.62 -13.75
N PHE A 21 5.55 4.02 -14.31
CA PHE A 21 6.49 4.93 -13.67
C PHE A 21 5.82 6.27 -13.34
N THR A 22 5.13 6.89 -14.29
CA THR A 22 4.40 8.15 -14.08
C THR A 22 3.36 8.01 -12.97
N GLY A 23 2.58 6.92 -12.95
CA GLY A 23 1.61 6.67 -11.88
C GLY A 23 2.27 6.57 -10.49
N ARG A 24 3.41 5.86 -10.38
CA ARG A 24 4.18 5.75 -9.13
C ARG A 24 4.81 7.07 -8.72
N MET A 25 5.36 7.83 -9.67
CA MET A 25 5.94 9.15 -9.41
C MET A 25 4.89 10.12 -8.89
N PHE A 26 3.71 10.14 -9.52
CA PHE A 26 2.59 10.97 -9.09
C PHE A 26 2.11 10.59 -7.69
N ALA A 27 1.98 9.29 -7.41
CA ALA A 27 1.66 8.79 -6.07
C ALA A 27 2.70 9.24 -5.03
N ALA A 28 3.99 9.17 -5.35
CA ALA A 28 5.06 9.59 -4.45
C ALA A 28 5.04 11.10 -4.18
N ILE A 29 4.80 11.93 -5.21
CA ILE A 29 4.66 13.39 -5.06
C ILE A 29 3.46 13.72 -4.16
N LEU A 30 2.31 13.08 -4.38
CA LEU A 30 1.13 13.28 -3.52
C LEU A 30 1.41 12.86 -2.07
N GLY A 31 2.04 11.70 -1.87
CA GLY A 31 2.43 11.23 -0.55
C GLY A 31 3.36 12.21 0.16
N PHE A 32 4.34 12.77 -0.57
CA PHE A 32 5.24 13.80 -0.06
C PHE A 32 4.51 15.08 0.34
N ILE A 33 3.61 15.59 -0.51
CA ILE A 33 2.79 16.78 -0.20
C ILE A 33 1.97 16.56 1.07
N VAL A 34 1.31 15.41 1.19
CA VAL A 34 0.54 15.07 2.39
C VAL A 34 1.45 15.04 3.62
N SER A 35 2.61 14.38 3.55
CA SER A 35 3.56 14.35 4.66
C SER A 35 4.03 15.74 5.07
N LEU A 36 4.27 16.64 4.11
CA LEU A 36 4.66 18.03 4.39
C LEU A 36 3.54 18.81 5.08
N LEU A 37 2.30 18.68 4.61
CA LEU A 37 1.14 19.32 5.24
C LEU A 37 0.95 18.82 6.67
N VAL A 38 0.99 17.50 6.87
CA VAL A 38 0.86 16.89 8.19
C VAL A 38 2.00 17.34 9.11
N ALA A 39 3.25 17.38 8.64
CA ALA A 39 4.40 17.83 9.42
C ALA A 39 4.31 19.30 9.84
N ARG A 40 3.74 20.16 8.99
CA ARG A 40 3.58 21.58 9.28
C ARG A 40 2.44 21.85 10.26
N LEU A 41 1.38 21.05 10.19
CA LEU A 41 0.14 21.29 10.95
C LEU A 41 0.13 20.55 12.29
N LEU A 42 0.79 19.40 12.39
CA LEU A 42 0.97 18.69 13.66
C LEU A 42 2.14 19.30 14.45
N GLY A 43 2.01 19.28 15.78
CA GLY A 43 3.13 19.57 16.67
C GLY A 43 4.24 18.50 16.56
N PRO A 44 5.47 18.78 17.05
CA PRO A 44 6.59 17.84 16.96
C PRO A 44 6.30 16.45 17.55
N VAL A 45 5.55 16.42 18.67
CA VAL A 45 5.15 15.18 19.35
C VAL A 45 4.19 14.37 18.47
N ASP A 46 3.11 15.00 18.00
CA ASP A 46 2.10 14.35 17.16
C ASP A 46 2.68 13.86 15.83
N PHE A 47 3.59 14.63 15.23
CA PHE A 47 4.29 14.22 14.02
C PHE A 47 5.19 13.00 14.26
N GLY A 48 5.82 12.89 15.44
CA GLY A 48 6.58 11.71 15.85
C GLY A 48 5.72 10.45 15.92
N LEU A 49 4.54 10.56 16.55
CA LEU A 49 3.58 9.45 16.64
C LEU A 49 3.04 9.05 15.26
N PHE A 50 2.70 10.03 14.41
CA PHE A 50 2.31 9.79 13.02
C PHE A 50 3.41 9.10 12.20
N SER A 51 4.67 9.52 12.38
CA SER A 51 5.82 8.93 11.69
C SER A 51 6.06 7.48 12.12
N LEU A 52 5.87 7.16 13.40
CA LEU A 52 5.90 5.79 13.89
C LEU A 52 4.81 4.94 13.23
N PHE A 53 3.57 5.42 13.24
CA PHE A 53 2.45 4.77 12.55
C PHE A 53 2.79 4.47 11.09
N LEU A 54 3.26 5.47 10.34
CA LEU A 54 3.62 5.30 8.93
C LEU A 54 4.74 4.28 8.75
N THR A 55 5.75 4.30 9.63
CA THR A 55 6.88 3.37 9.55
C THR A 55 6.39 1.93 9.74
N LEU A 56 5.56 1.68 10.75
CA LEU A 56 4.98 0.36 10.99
C LEU A 56 4.08 -0.09 9.84
N LEU A 57 3.26 0.81 9.30
CA LEU A 57 2.43 0.55 8.13
C LEU A 57 3.28 0.13 6.93
N ILE A 58 4.31 0.90 6.59
CA ILE A 58 5.16 0.65 5.42
C ILE A 58 5.95 -0.65 5.59
N VAL A 59 6.61 -0.83 6.73
CA VAL A 59 7.39 -2.04 7.01
C VAL A 59 6.48 -3.27 7.01
N GLY A 60 5.33 -3.19 7.68
CA GLY A 60 4.36 -4.27 7.71
C GLY A 60 3.79 -4.60 6.33
N ALA A 61 3.45 -3.59 5.52
CA ALA A 61 2.97 -3.79 4.16
C ALA A 61 4.03 -4.46 3.26
N ASN A 62 5.30 -4.11 3.41
CA ASN A 62 6.39 -4.72 2.65
C ASN A 62 6.58 -6.19 3.02
N VAL A 63 6.55 -6.50 4.32
CA VAL A 63 6.74 -7.87 4.83
C VAL A 63 5.54 -8.76 4.51
N LEU A 64 4.31 -8.27 4.72
CA LEU A 64 3.08 -9.06 4.57
C LEU A 64 2.59 -9.13 3.12
N GLY A 65 2.93 -8.12 2.31
CA GLY A 65 2.31 -7.90 1.00
C GLY A 65 3.31 -7.99 -0.15
N GLU A 66 4.25 -7.05 -0.20
CA GLU A 66 5.02 -6.78 -1.43
C GLU A 66 5.84 -7.98 -1.93
N GLY A 67 6.37 -8.81 -1.03
CA GLY A 67 7.14 -10.01 -1.39
C GLY A 67 6.38 -11.04 -2.25
N PHE A 68 5.05 -11.09 -2.17
CA PHE A 68 4.23 -12.02 -2.94
C PHE A 68 3.94 -11.54 -4.37
N THR A 69 4.03 -10.24 -4.63
CA THR A 69 3.60 -9.64 -5.90
C THR A 69 4.32 -10.23 -7.12
N PRO A 70 5.66 -10.38 -7.13
CA PRO A 70 6.36 -10.99 -8.28
C PRO A 70 5.94 -12.44 -8.53
N ALA A 71 5.72 -13.22 -7.46
CA ALA A 71 5.28 -14.60 -7.57
C ALA A 71 3.88 -14.69 -8.19
N ILE A 72 2.96 -13.83 -7.75
CA ILE A 72 1.59 -13.76 -8.30
C ILE A 72 1.63 -13.48 -9.81
N VAL A 73 2.34 -12.43 -10.23
CA VAL A 73 2.45 -12.05 -11.63
C VAL A 73 3.09 -13.17 -12.46
N HIS A 74 4.19 -13.76 -11.95
CA HIS A 74 4.88 -14.86 -12.63
C HIS A 74 3.98 -16.08 -12.83
N PHE A 75 3.35 -16.59 -11.77
CA PHE A 75 2.52 -17.78 -11.86
C PHE A 75 1.22 -17.53 -12.62
N TYR A 76 0.61 -16.35 -12.48
CA TYR A 76 -0.56 -15.98 -13.27
C TYR A 76 -0.24 -16.04 -14.77
N ASN A 77 0.82 -15.35 -15.22
CA ASN A 77 1.22 -15.32 -16.63
C ASN A 77 1.66 -16.69 -17.15
N ARG A 78 2.20 -17.55 -16.29
CA ARG A 78 2.54 -18.94 -16.65
C ARG A 78 1.30 -19.79 -16.94
N TYR A 79 0.22 -19.62 -16.19
CA TYR A 79 -0.98 -20.46 -16.30
C TYR A 79 -2.07 -19.85 -17.20
N ALA A 80 -2.11 -18.52 -17.39
CA ALA A 80 -3.12 -17.85 -18.18
C ALA A 80 -3.24 -18.37 -19.63
N PRO A 81 -2.15 -18.67 -20.37
CA PRO A 81 -2.24 -19.24 -21.72
C PRO A 81 -2.81 -20.66 -21.76
N GLN A 82 -2.73 -21.41 -20.64
CA GLN A 82 -3.16 -22.80 -20.55
C GLN A 82 -4.61 -22.92 -20.07
N SER A 83 -4.96 -22.13 -19.05
CA SER A 83 -6.29 -22.15 -18.44
C SER A 83 -6.48 -20.90 -17.57
N ILE A 84 -7.46 -20.08 -17.92
CA ILE A 84 -7.84 -18.92 -17.13
C ILE A 84 -8.30 -19.31 -15.71
N SER A 85 -8.92 -20.50 -15.56
CA SER A 85 -9.33 -21.03 -14.26
C SER A 85 -8.12 -21.27 -13.35
N ARG A 86 -7.01 -21.82 -13.89
CA ARG A 86 -5.76 -21.99 -13.14
C ARG A 86 -5.10 -20.65 -12.79
N ALA A 87 -5.13 -19.69 -13.70
CA ALA A 87 -4.60 -18.35 -13.42
C ALA A 87 -5.40 -17.63 -12.31
N ASN A 88 -6.73 -17.74 -12.33
CA ASN A 88 -7.59 -17.22 -11.26
C ASN A 88 -7.37 -17.94 -9.93
N ALA A 89 -7.07 -19.25 -9.97
CA ALA A 89 -6.70 -20.00 -8.76
C ALA A 89 -5.44 -19.43 -8.08
N VAL A 90 -4.46 -18.94 -8.86
CA VAL A 90 -3.28 -18.25 -8.30
C VAL A 90 -3.70 -17.00 -7.51
N LEU A 91 -4.61 -16.18 -8.05
CA LEU A 91 -5.09 -14.98 -7.37
C LEU A 91 -5.87 -15.32 -6.09
N SER A 92 -6.75 -16.33 -6.13
CA SER A 92 -7.49 -16.76 -4.94
C SER A 92 -6.56 -17.34 -3.87
N SER A 93 -5.57 -18.14 -4.27
CA SER A 93 -4.58 -18.69 -3.33
C SER A 93 -3.72 -17.58 -2.72
N ALA A 94 -3.31 -16.60 -3.52
CA ALA A 94 -2.56 -15.44 -3.03
C ALA A 94 -3.38 -14.59 -2.05
N LEU A 95 -4.67 -14.38 -2.32
CA LEU A 95 -5.57 -13.71 -1.38
C LEU A 95 -5.71 -14.50 -0.08
N ALA A 96 -5.90 -15.83 -0.16
CA ALA A 96 -5.99 -16.68 1.02
C ALA A 96 -4.73 -16.62 1.88
N TRP A 97 -3.54 -16.70 1.26
CA TRP A 97 -2.26 -16.55 1.95
C TRP A 97 -2.09 -15.16 2.58
N ARG A 98 -2.50 -14.10 1.87
CA ARG A 98 -2.44 -12.74 2.42
C ARG A 98 -3.37 -12.60 3.62
N LEU A 99 -4.61 -13.06 3.54
CA LEU A 99 -5.53 -13.04 4.69
C LEU A 99 -4.96 -13.83 5.86
N LEU A 100 -4.46 -15.04 5.61
CA LEU A 100 -3.90 -15.92 6.63
C LEU A 100 -2.69 -15.30 7.34
N LEU A 101 -1.85 -14.56 6.64
CA LEU A 101 -0.65 -13.94 7.22
C LEU A 101 -0.93 -12.55 7.80
N SER A 102 -1.70 -11.73 7.09
CA SER A 102 -1.87 -10.31 7.45
C SER A 102 -2.91 -10.09 8.54
N VAL A 103 -4.02 -10.84 8.53
CA VAL A 103 -5.10 -10.63 9.51
C VAL A 103 -4.65 -10.97 10.92
N PRO A 104 -3.99 -12.12 11.19
CA PRO A 104 -3.48 -12.40 12.54
C PRO A 104 -2.45 -11.38 12.99
N VAL A 105 -1.57 -10.91 12.11
CA VAL A 105 -0.57 -9.88 12.43
C VAL A 105 -1.23 -8.54 12.75
N GLY A 106 -2.26 -8.14 12.00
CA GLY A 106 -3.04 -6.94 12.29
C GLY A 106 -3.74 -7.03 13.65
N ILE A 107 -4.45 -8.14 13.93
CA ILE A 107 -5.15 -8.37 15.20
C ILE A 107 -4.16 -8.41 16.37
N ALA A 108 -3.07 -9.17 16.24
CA ALA A 108 -2.05 -9.27 17.27
C ALA A 108 -1.37 -7.92 17.52
N GLY A 109 -1.03 -7.18 16.47
CA GLY A 109 -0.44 -5.86 16.58
C GLY A 109 -1.37 -4.82 17.22
N TRP A 110 -2.67 -4.89 16.92
CA TRP A 110 -3.69 -4.06 17.58
C TRP A 110 -3.79 -4.39 19.08
N ALA A 111 -3.95 -5.67 19.42
CA ALA A 111 -4.11 -6.10 20.81
C ALA A 111 -2.84 -5.86 21.65
N ALA A 112 -1.65 -6.04 21.04
CA ALA A 112 -0.37 -5.83 21.70
C ALA A 112 0.09 -4.37 21.70
N GLY A 113 -0.59 -3.45 21.01
CA GLY A 113 -0.13 -2.08 20.81
C GLY A 113 0.20 -1.35 22.12
N ASN A 114 -0.70 -1.39 23.10
CA ASN A 114 -0.48 -0.78 24.42
C ASN A 114 0.66 -1.47 25.19
N TRP A 115 0.75 -2.80 25.13
CA TRP A 115 1.83 -3.53 25.77
C TRP A 115 3.20 -3.19 25.16
N ILE A 116 3.30 -3.06 23.83
CA ILE A 116 4.52 -2.63 23.14
C ILE A 116 4.86 -1.18 23.51
N ALA A 117 3.86 -0.30 23.60
CA ALA A 117 4.05 1.09 24.00
C ALA A 117 4.63 1.21 25.42
N GLU A 118 4.05 0.51 26.38
CA GLU A 118 4.51 0.50 27.76
C GLU A 118 5.90 -0.15 27.90
N ALA A 119 6.12 -1.31 27.29
CA ALA A 119 7.37 -2.06 27.43
C ALA A 119 8.54 -1.41 26.67
N GLY A 120 8.28 -0.81 25.50
CA GLY A 120 9.31 -0.27 24.62
C GLY A 120 9.58 1.23 24.79
N PHE A 121 8.56 2.00 25.18
CA PHE A 121 8.63 3.47 25.19
C PHE A 121 8.29 4.09 26.54
N SER A 122 7.75 3.31 27.49
CA SER A 122 7.27 3.82 28.78
C SER A 122 6.24 4.94 28.67
N GLU A 123 5.53 5.02 27.53
CA GLU A 123 4.60 6.10 27.22
C GLU A 123 3.35 5.53 26.52
N PRO A 124 2.17 5.55 27.16
CA PRO A 124 0.95 4.93 26.63
C PRO A 124 0.43 5.62 25.36
N ALA A 125 0.80 6.88 25.09
CA ALA A 125 0.40 7.59 23.87
C ALA A 125 0.81 6.89 22.57
N TYR A 126 1.80 6.00 22.61
CA TYR A 126 2.29 5.23 21.47
C TYR A 126 1.39 4.03 21.10
N GLY A 127 0.51 3.59 22.01
CA GLY A 127 -0.27 2.37 21.83
C GLY A 127 -1.18 2.40 20.61
N LEU A 128 -1.93 3.50 20.44
CA LEU A 128 -2.83 3.67 19.30
C LEU A 128 -2.09 3.76 17.95
N PRO A 129 -1.04 4.61 17.78
CA PRO A 129 -0.23 4.61 16.55
C PRO A 129 0.36 3.24 16.20
N ILE A 130 0.82 2.48 17.19
CA ILE A 130 1.36 1.13 16.97
C ILE A 130 0.26 0.19 16.45
N GLY A 131 -0.87 0.14 17.15
CA GLY A 131 -2.01 -0.70 16.75
C GLY A 131 -2.53 -0.33 15.35
N MET A 132 -2.73 0.96 15.08
CA MET A 132 -3.16 1.43 13.76
C MET A 132 -2.11 1.14 12.68
N GLY A 133 -0.82 1.18 13.01
CA GLY A 133 0.26 0.85 12.07
C GLY A 133 0.17 -0.60 11.59
N PHE A 134 -0.03 -1.54 12.51
CA PHE A 134 -0.22 -2.95 12.18
C PHE A 134 -1.53 -3.22 11.43
N MET A 135 -2.64 -2.58 11.83
CA MET A 135 -3.91 -2.69 11.12
C MET A 135 -3.82 -2.10 9.71
N GLY A 136 -3.16 -0.95 9.57
CA GLY A 136 -2.89 -0.29 8.29
C GLY A 136 -2.01 -1.15 7.38
N ALA A 137 -0.98 -1.80 7.92
CA ALA A 137 -0.16 -2.75 7.19
C ALA A 137 -0.98 -3.93 6.63
N CYS A 138 -1.91 -4.47 7.42
CA CYS A 138 -2.83 -5.50 6.96
C CYS A 138 -3.71 -4.99 5.80
N GLY A 139 -4.31 -3.81 5.94
CA GLY A 139 -5.10 -3.18 4.88
C GLY A 139 -4.29 -2.93 3.60
N ALA A 140 -3.06 -2.44 3.74
CA ALA A 140 -2.14 -2.20 2.62
C ALA A 140 -1.73 -3.51 1.91
N ALA A 141 -1.45 -4.57 2.67
CA ALA A 141 -1.13 -5.89 2.11
C ALA A 141 -2.29 -6.45 1.28
N LEU A 142 -3.53 -6.31 1.78
CA LEU A 142 -4.73 -6.69 1.06
C LEU A 142 -4.93 -5.83 -0.19
N TRP A 143 -4.78 -4.51 -0.11
CA TRP A 143 -4.85 -3.63 -1.27
C TRP A 143 -3.84 -4.01 -2.36
N GLY A 144 -2.65 -4.44 -1.96
CA GLY A 144 -1.62 -4.93 -2.87
C GLY A 144 -2.08 -6.10 -3.76
N ILE A 145 -3.18 -6.80 -3.47
CA ILE A 145 -3.66 -7.93 -4.31
C ILE A 145 -4.35 -7.41 -5.55
N THR A 146 -5.09 -6.31 -5.40
CA THR A 146 -5.72 -5.61 -6.52
C THR A 146 -4.63 -5.11 -7.46
N LEU A 147 -3.57 -4.49 -6.92
CA LEU A 147 -2.44 -4.04 -7.72
C LEU A 147 -1.71 -5.20 -8.42
N ALA A 148 -1.48 -6.31 -7.72
CA ALA A 148 -0.86 -7.50 -8.29
C ALA A 148 -1.73 -8.11 -9.41
N GLY A 149 -3.05 -8.16 -9.24
CA GLY A 149 -3.99 -8.64 -10.26
C GLY A 149 -4.04 -7.74 -11.49
N LEU A 150 -4.05 -6.41 -11.30
CA LEU A 150 -3.97 -5.45 -12.40
C LEU A 150 -2.65 -5.58 -13.16
N GLN A 151 -1.54 -5.79 -12.46
CA GLN A 151 -0.25 -6.03 -13.08
C GLN A 151 -0.19 -7.37 -13.82
N ALA A 152 -0.76 -8.44 -13.24
CA ALA A 152 -0.80 -9.77 -13.83
C ALA A 152 -1.68 -9.85 -15.09
N THR A 153 -2.72 -9.02 -15.17
CA THR A 153 -3.60 -8.91 -16.35
C THR A 153 -3.14 -7.86 -17.36
N GLU A 154 -1.93 -7.30 -17.18
CA GLU A 154 -1.39 -6.23 -18.03
C GLU A 154 -2.28 -4.96 -18.12
N SER A 155 -3.14 -4.76 -17.13
CA SER A 155 -4.03 -3.60 -17.01
C SER A 155 -3.28 -2.37 -16.48
N PHE A 156 -2.17 -2.02 -17.13
CA PHE A 156 -1.22 -1.00 -16.65
C PHE A 156 -1.81 0.42 -16.56
N SER A 157 -2.77 0.76 -17.41
CA SER A 157 -3.49 2.04 -17.33
C SER A 157 -4.32 2.14 -16.05
N LEU A 158 -5.06 1.08 -15.71
CA LEU A 158 -5.81 1.01 -14.45
C LEU A 158 -4.86 0.98 -13.26
N TYR A 159 -3.76 0.23 -13.34
CA TYR A 159 -2.71 0.24 -12.32
C TYR A 159 -2.20 1.66 -12.04
N ALA A 160 -1.89 2.42 -13.09
CA ALA A 160 -1.37 3.79 -12.98
C ALA A 160 -2.39 4.77 -12.37
N VAL A 161 -3.69 4.54 -12.53
CA VAL A 161 -4.77 5.35 -11.93
C VAL A 161 -5.06 4.91 -10.49
N VAL A 162 -5.10 3.60 -10.22
CA VAL A 162 -5.44 3.03 -8.92
C VAL A 162 -4.33 3.26 -7.89
N THR A 163 -3.06 3.24 -8.32
CA THR A 163 -1.91 3.46 -7.44
C THR A 163 -1.94 4.81 -6.70
N PRO A 164 -2.11 5.97 -7.36
CA PRO A 164 -2.17 7.26 -6.67
C PRO A 164 -3.47 7.50 -5.91
N LEU A 165 -4.53 6.71 -6.14
CA LEU A 165 -5.85 6.93 -5.55
C LEU A 165 -5.80 6.97 -4.02
N ILE A 166 -4.97 6.14 -3.38
CA ILE A 166 -4.79 6.17 -1.92
C ILE A 166 -4.27 7.52 -1.44
N ASN A 167 -3.28 8.10 -2.14
CA ASN A 167 -2.73 9.39 -1.76
C ASN A 167 -3.69 10.55 -2.08
N VAL A 168 -4.52 10.42 -3.12
CA VAL A 168 -5.62 11.36 -3.38
C VAL A 168 -6.64 11.31 -2.25
N LEU A 169 -7.10 10.11 -1.86
CA LEU A 169 -8.02 9.94 -0.73
C LEU A 169 -7.42 10.52 0.55
N ARG A 170 -6.14 10.25 0.82
CA ARG A 170 -5.44 10.81 1.99
C ARG A 170 -5.39 12.34 1.95
N LEU A 171 -5.08 12.93 0.79
CA LEU A 171 -5.04 14.38 0.62
C LEU A 171 -6.43 15.00 0.83
N VAL A 172 -7.48 14.39 0.30
CA VAL A 172 -8.86 14.82 0.49
C VAL A 172 -9.26 14.72 1.97
N SER A 173 -8.95 13.61 2.64
CA SER A 173 -9.22 13.45 4.08
C SER A 173 -8.53 14.53 4.91
N VAL A 174 -7.24 14.79 4.65
CA VAL A 174 -6.49 15.86 5.33
C VAL A 174 -7.12 17.23 5.06
N ALA A 175 -7.46 17.54 3.80
CA ALA A 175 -8.08 18.81 3.45
C ALA A 175 -9.45 19.00 4.11
N LEU A 176 -10.27 17.94 4.20
CA LEU A 176 -11.56 17.96 4.88
C LEU A 176 -11.40 18.19 6.39
N LEU A 177 -10.49 17.46 7.04
CA LEU A 177 -10.20 17.63 8.48
C LEU A 177 -9.73 19.05 8.82
N ILE A 178 -8.90 19.64 7.95
CA ILE A 178 -8.49 21.04 8.08
C ILE A 178 -9.68 21.97 7.89
N GLY A 179 -10.50 21.75 6.86
CA GLY A 179 -11.67 22.58 6.55
C GLY A 179 -12.71 22.63 7.67
N ILE A 180 -12.85 21.54 8.44
CA ILE A 180 -13.77 21.47 9.59
C ILE A 180 -13.10 21.81 10.94
N GLY A 181 -11.80 22.17 10.94
CA GLY A 181 -11.06 22.51 12.16
C GLY A 181 -10.81 21.33 13.11
N GLN A 182 -10.94 20.08 12.65
CA GLN A 182 -10.75 18.86 13.44
C GLN A 182 -9.41 18.18 13.13
N PHE A 183 -8.43 18.94 12.66
CA PHE A 183 -7.13 18.37 12.32
C PHE A 183 -6.32 18.05 13.59
N THR A 184 -6.47 16.83 14.08
CA THR A 184 -5.75 16.27 15.23
C THR A 184 -5.13 14.93 14.88
N LEU A 185 -4.16 14.47 15.66
CA LEU A 185 -3.54 13.16 15.45
C LEU A 185 -4.58 12.03 15.50
N SER A 186 -5.51 12.07 16.46
CA SER A 186 -6.56 11.06 16.58
C SER A 186 -7.49 11.03 15.37
N ALA A 187 -7.81 12.20 14.79
CA ALA A 187 -8.63 12.29 13.58
C ALA A 187 -7.89 11.87 12.30
N VAL A 188 -6.56 11.96 12.27
CA VAL A 188 -5.74 11.51 11.14
C VAL A 188 -5.47 10.00 11.20
N LEU A 189 -5.33 9.45 12.41
CA LEU A 189 -5.11 8.02 12.61
C LEU A 189 -6.39 7.21 12.46
N GLY A 190 -7.52 7.67 13.03
CA GLY A 190 -8.84 7.02 13.01
C GLY A 190 -9.57 7.13 11.68
#